data_AF-A0A2I0PDT8-F1
#
_entry.id   AF-A0A2I0PDT8-F1
#
_cell.length_a   1.000
_cell.length_b   1.000
_cell.length_c   1.000
_cell.angle_alpha   90.00
_cell.angle_beta   90.00
_cell.angle_gamma   90.00
#
_symmetry.space_group_name_H-M   'P 1'
#
loop_
_entity.id
_entity.type
_entity.pdbx_description
1 polymer ?
#
loop_
_entity_poly.entity_id
_entity_poly.type
_entity_poly.pdbx_seq_one_letter_code
_entity_poly.pdbx_strand_id
1 'polypeptide(L)'
;MSTDIPPDSENLGLQSMTIPSLAVIGEILANCYIIWFLLIDFPMNCARLAAETDGRQTCSMEIGGYVIAAISAVMIIAGIYYLAKWHFPREV
;
A
#
# COMPACT_ATOMS: atom_id res chain seq x y z
N MET A 1 30.77 41.24 -15.01
CA MET A 1 30.36 40.58 -13.75
C MET A 1 29.30 39.55 -14.14
N SER A 2 29.71 38.29 -14.28
CA SER A 2 28.83 37.20 -14.68
C SER A 2 27.91 36.87 -13.52
N THR A 3 26.60 37.01 -13.70
CA THR A 3 25.59 36.53 -12.76
C THR A 3 25.42 35.04 -12.97
N ASP A 4 26.26 34.25 -12.31
CA ASP A 4 26.06 32.80 -12.17
C ASP A 4 24.92 32.57 -11.17
N ILE A 5 23.68 32.60 -11.68
CA ILE A 5 22.53 32.05 -10.97
C ILE A 5 22.64 30.54 -11.18
N PRO A 6 22.81 29.70 -10.14
CA PRO A 6 22.73 28.26 -10.33
C PRO A 6 21.25 27.91 -10.64
N PRO A 7 20.90 27.47 -11.87
CA PRO A 7 19.68 26.69 -12.01
C PRO A 7 19.96 25.38 -11.27
N ASP A 8 19.11 24.95 -10.34
CA ASP A 8 18.88 23.53 -9.99
C ASP A 8 18.33 23.29 -8.57
N SER A 9 18.25 24.29 -7.70
CA SER A 9 17.74 24.06 -6.33
C SER A 9 16.27 23.61 -6.29
N GLU A 10 15.45 24.08 -7.24
CA GLU A 10 14.02 23.73 -7.33
C GLU A 10 13.79 22.32 -7.92
N ASN A 11 14.62 21.91 -8.89
CA ASN A 11 14.59 20.56 -9.48
C ASN A 11 15.14 19.48 -8.54
N LEU A 12 16.15 19.82 -7.71
CA LEU A 12 16.68 18.93 -6.68
C LEU A 12 15.65 18.62 -5.59
N GLY A 13 14.87 19.63 -5.17
CA GLY A 13 13.76 19.44 -4.23
C GLY A 13 12.65 18.55 -4.78
N LEU A 14 12.27 18.73 -6.06
CA LEU A 14 11.29 17.88 -6.75
C LEU A 14 11.79 16.43 -6.89
N GLN A 15 12.99 16.20 -7.42
CA GLN A 15 13.54 14.84 -7.58
C GLN A 15 13.71 14.13 -6.23
N SER A 16 14.11 14.85 -5.18
CA SER A 16 14.28 14.28 -3.84
C SER A 16 12.96 13.80 -3.22
N MET A 17 11.81 14.33 -3.64
CA MET A 17 10.49 13.95 -3.10
C MET A 17 9.73 12.92 -3.95
N THR A 18 10.09 12.76 -5.23
CA THR A 18 9.47 11.75 -6.10
C THR A 18 9.77 10.33 -5.62
N ILE A 19 10.99 10.08 -5.15
CA ILE A 19 11.42 8.74 -4.70
C ILE A 19 10.67 8.30 -3.43
N PRO A 20 10.58 9.10 -2.34
CA PRO A 20 9.76 8.78 -1.17
C PRO A 20 8.28 8.57 -1.51
N SER A 21 7.71 9.42 -2.36
CA SER A 21 6.30 9.34 -2.72
C SER A 21 5.98 8.07 -3.50
N LEU A 22 6.83 7.69 -4.47
CA LEU A 22 6.72 6.44 -5.21
C LEU A 22 6.83 5.21 -4.29
N ALA A 23 7.75 5.25 -3.31
CA ALA A 23 7.89 4.17 -2.35
C ALA A 23 6.62 3.97 -1.51
N VAL A 24 6.03 5.07 -1.01
CA VAL A 24 4.78 5.02 -0.23
C VAL A 24 3.61 4.52 -1.09
N ILE A 25 3.50 4.94 -2.36
CA ILE A 25 2.48 4.43 -3.27
C ILE A 25 2.66 2.92 -3.50
N GLY A 26 3.90 2.47 -3.72
CA GLY A 26 4.22 1.05 -3.87
C GLY A 26 3.84 0.23 -2.65
N GLU A 27 4.10 0.77 -1.46
CA GLU A 27 3.72 0.15 -0.19
C GLU A 27 2.19 0.05 -0.02
N ILE A 28 1.44 1.10 -0.38
CA ILE A 28 -0.03 1.06 -0.37
C ILE A 28 -0.54 -0.04 -1.30
N LEU A 29 -0.02 -0.12 -2.53
CA LEU A 29 -0.43 -1.14 -3.49
C LEU A 29 -0.12 -2.56 -2.99
N ALA A 30 1.06 -2.77 -2.40
CA ALA A 30 1.43 -4.06 -1.82
C ALA A 30 0.47 -4.47 -0.69
N ASN A 31 0.11 -3.54 0.21
CA ASN A 31 -0.83 -3.82 1.30
C ASN A 31 -2.25 -4.05 0.79
N CYS A 32 -2.70 -3.32 -0.24
CA CYS A 32 -3.98 -3.57 -0.90
C CYS A 32 -4.03 -4.99 -1.48
N TYR A 33 -2.94 -5.44 -2.11
CA TYR A 33 -2.84 -6.80 -2.64
C TYR A 33 -2.87 -7.85 -1.52
N ILE A 34 -2.17 -7.63 -0.40
CA ILE A 34 -2.21 -8.54 0.76
C ILE A 34 -3.63 -8.70 1.28
N ILE A 35 -4.36 -7.58 1.47
CA ILE A 35 -5.74 -7.62 1.94
C ILE A 35 -6.64 -8.35 0.93
N TRP A 36 -6.51 -8.04 -0.36
CA TRP A 36 -7.27 -8.71 -1.42
C TRP A 36 -7.00 -10.22 -1.42
N PHE A 37 -5.74 -10.63 -1.33
CA PHE A 37 -5.36 -12.04 -1.30
C PHE A 37 -5.96 -12.76 -0.08
N LEU A 38 -5.80 -12.19 1.11
CA LEU A 38 -6.25 -12.81 2.36
C LEU A 38 -7.77 -12.85 2.50
N LEU A 39 -8.48 -11.80 2.10
CA LEU A 39 -9.92 -11.66 2.34
C LEU A 39 -10.78 -12.08 1.15
N ILE A 40 -10.22 -12.19 -0.04
CA ILE A 40 -10.99 -12.49 -1.26
C ILE A 40 -10.42 -13.74 -1.95
N ASP A 41 -9.17 -13.70 -2.40
CA ASP A 41 -8.60 -14.80 -3.20
C ASP A 41 -8.54 -16.12 -2.43
N PHE A 42 -8.00 -16.10 -1.20
CA PHE A 42 -7.88 -17.28 -0.37
C PHE A 42 -9.24 -17.90 -0.02
N PRO A 43 -10.25 -17.15 0.48
CA PRO A 43 -11.59 -17.70 0.73
C PRO A 43 -12.27 -18.24 -0.54
N MET A 44 -12.13 -17.57 -1.68
CA MET A 44 -12.68 -18.05 -2.96
C MET A 44 -12.08 -19.39 -3.36
N ASN A 45 -10.76 -19.54 -3.26
CA ASN A 45 -10.06 -20.78 -3.56
C ASN A 45 -10.44 -21.90 -2.57
N CYS A 46 -10.62 -21.58 -1.29
CA CYS A 46 -11.10 -22.54 -0.29
C CYS A 46 -12.53 -23.01 -0.57
N ALA A 47 -13.43 -22.10 -0.93
CA ALA A 47 -14.80 -22.45 -1.31
C ALA A 47 -14.82 -23.33 -2.56
N ARG A 48 -13.96 -23.03 -3.54
CA ARG A 48 -13.83 -23.85 -4.76
C ARG A 48 -13.32 -25.26 -4.44
N LEU A 49 -12.29 -25.38 -3.61
CA LEU A 49 -11.77 -26.68 -3.17
C LEU A 49 -12.81 -27.50 -2.41
N ALA A 50 -13.57 -26.85 -1.51
CA ALA A 50 -14.66 -27.50 -0.80
C ALA A 50 -15.74 -28.02 -1.77
N ALA A 51 -16.09 -27.23 -2.79
CA ALA A 51 -17.04 -27.66 -3.82
C ALA A 51 -16.51 -28.81 -4.69
N GLU A 52 -15.24 -28.76 -5.12
CA GLU A 52 -14.60 -29.81 -5.94
C GLU A 52 -14.44 -31.13 -5.18
N THR A 53 -14.42 -31.10 -3.85
CA THR A 53 -14.20 -32.28 -3.00
C THR A 53 -15.45 -32.78 -2.28
N ASP A 54 -16.65 -32.27 -2.63
CA ASP A 54 -17.90 -32.52 -1.88
C ASP A 54 -17.75 -32.28 -0.36
N GLY A 55 -16.98 -31.25 0.00
CA GLY A 55 -16.71 -30.86 1.38
C GLY A 55 -15.75 -31.79 2.14
N ARG A 56 -15.10 -32.76 1.48
CA ARG A 56 -14.12 -33.64 2.12
C ARG A 56 -12.82 -32.94 2.49
N GLN A 57 -12.46 -31.87 1.77
CA GLN A 57 -11.35 -31.00 2.12
C GLN A 57 -11.86 -29.59 2.36
N THR A 58 -11.42 -28.99 3.47
CA THR A 58 -11.68 -27.59 3.78
C THR A 58 -10.37 -26.90 4.10
N CYS A 59 -10.28 -25.62 3.76
CA CYS A 59 -9.25 -24.73 4.27
C CYS A 59 -9.90 -23.52 4.92
N SER A 60 -9.23 -22.98 5.94
CA SER A 60 -9.69 -21.82 6.69
C SER A 60 -8.52 -20.89 6.95
N MET A 61 -8.80 -19.59 7.04
CA MET A 61 -7.77 -18.62 7.35
C MET A 61 -7.52 -18.61 8.86
N GLU A 62 -6.26 -18.76 9.25
CA GLU A 62 -5.87 -18.66 10.66
C GLU A 62 -5.99 -17.22 11.17
N ILE A 63 -6.07 -17.07 12.50
CA ILE A 63 -6.11 -15.77 13.18
C ILE A 63 -4.97 -14.85 12.71
N GLY A 64 -3.79 -15.41 12.45
CA GLY A 64 -2.64 -14.66 11.92
C GLY A 64 -2.94 -13.92 10.62
N GLY A 65 -3.74 -14.49 9.71
CA GLY A 65 -4.14 -13.84 8.47
C GLY A 65 -4.99 -12.58 8.71
N TYR A 66 -5.93 -12.62 9.67
CA TYR A 66 -6.73 -11.45 10.03
C TYR A 66 -5.88 -10.35 10.67
N VAL A 67 -4.88 -10.72 11.49
CA VAL A 67 -3.94 -9.76 12.09
C VAL A 67 -3.10 -9.07 11.02
N ILE A 68 -2.60 -9.82 10.03
CA ILE A 68 -1.84 -9.25 8.91
C ILE A 68 -2.72 -8.29 8.11
N ALA A 69 -3.95 -8.68 7.77
CA ALA A 69 -4.88 -7.80 7.05
C ALA A 69 -5.15 -6.49 7.80
N ALA A 70 -5.30 -6.56 9.13
CA ALA A 70 -5.50 -5.38 9.98
C ALA A 70 -4.26 -4.46 9.98
N ILE A 71 -3.06 -5.02 10.12
CA ILE A 71 -1.80 -4.26 10.05
C ILE A 71 -1.67 -3.61 8.67
N SER A 72 -1.93 -4.34 7.58
CA SER A 72 -1.90 -3.81 6.22
C SER A 72 -2.87 -2.64 6.03
N ALA A 73 -4.07 -2.71 6.60
CA ALA A 73 -5.03 -1.61 6.55
C ALA A 73 -4.49 -0.35 7.26
N VAL A 74 -3.84 -0.52 8.41
CA VAL A 74 -3.20 0.59 9.14
C VAL A 74 -2.06 1.20 8.32
N MET A 75 -1.23 0.38 7.66
CA MET A 75 -0.13 0.87 6.81
C MET A 75 -0.66 1.67 5.61
N ILE A 76 -1.77 1.23 4.98
CA ILE A 76 -2.42 1.98 3.90
C ILE A 76 -2.88 3.35 4.40
N ILE A 77 -3.59 3.42 5.53
CA ILE A 77 -4.08 4.67 6.09
C ILE A 77 -2.92 5.61 6.44
N ALA A 78 -1.84 5.08 7.02
CA ALA A 78 -0.64 5.84 7.34
C ALA A 78 0.04 6.41 6.08
N GLY A 79 0.17 5.60 5.02
CA GLY A 79 0.73 6.02 3.73
C GLY A 79 -0.13 7.11 3.06
N ILE A 80 -1.46 6.94 3.07
CA ILE A 80 -2.39 7.96 2.54
C ILE A 80 -2.28 9.25 3.33
N TYR A 81 -2.23 9.18 4.67
CA TYR A 81 -2.07 10.36 5.52
C TYR A 81 -0.75 11.09 5.25
N TYR A 82 0.35 10.35 5.08
CA TYR A 82 1.64 10.92 4.70
C TYR A 82 1.52 11.68 3.38
N LEU A 83 1.01 11.03 2.32
CA LEU A 83 0.83 11.67 1.01
C LEU A 83 -0.08 12.90 1.09
N ALA A 84 -1.19 12.81 1.83
CA ALA A 84 -2.12 13.93 2.01
C ALA A 84 -1.47 15.11 2.72
N LYS A 85 -0.72 14.88 3.81
CA LYS A 85 -0.03 15.94 4.56
C LYS A 85 0.98 16.70 3.70
N TRP A 86 1.61 16.03 2.73
CA TRP A 86 2.62 16.63 1.86
C TRP A 86 2.04 17.31 0.62
N HIS A 87 1.01 16.73 0.00
CA HIS A 87 0.44 17.27 -1.24
C HIS A 87 -0.69 18.29 -1.03
N PHE A 88 -1.36 18.30 0.12
CA PHE A 88 -2.28 19.38 0.47
C PHE A 88 -1.53 20.45 1.25
N PRO A 89 -1.38 21.69 0.71
CA PRO A 89 -0.81 22.77 1.48
C PRO A 89 -1.68 22.99 2.72
N ARG A 90 -1.06 22.98 3.90
CA ARG A 90 -1.72 23.46 5.11
C ARG A 90 -1.97 24.96 4.92
N GLU A 91 -3.20 25.32 4.60
CA GLU A 91 -3.65 26.70 4.81
C GLU A 91 -3.66 26.95 6.32
N VAL A 92 -2.62 27.66 6.76
CA VAL A 92 -2.47 28.46 8.00
C VAL A 92 -2.85 27.78 9.33
#